data_AF-A0A6B2GA27-F1
#
_entry.id   AF-A0A6B2GA27-F1
#
_cell.length_a   1.000
_cell.length_b   1.000
_cell.length_c   1.000
_cell.angle_alpha   90.00
_cell.angle_beta   90.00
_cell.angle_gamma   90.00
#
_symmetry.space_group_name_H-M   'P 1'
#
loop_
_entity.id
_entity.type
_entity.pdbx_description
1 polymer ?
#
loop_
_entity_poly.entity_id
_entity_poly.type
_entity_poly.pdbx_seq_one_letter_code
_entity_poly.pdbx_strand_id
1 'polypeptide(L)'
;KRLEELNEYEKISLQLQKGEAKIQKIKEIKDILSKKLSRYDDPWYQLKIHYGTNKGKGYTEEEDRFIICMLHKIGLEKDDVYERLRLAFRVTPTFRMDWFIKSRSSSELARRCGTLILMIQKELEENIKLKKENEKIKTPAEKDLDNLSLKSRSRRSVIPP
;
A
#
# COMPACT_ATOMS: atom_id res chain seq x y z
N LYS A 1 38.31 -29.00 7.76
CA LYS A 1 38.58 -27.56 7.93
C LYS A 1 37.99 -26.69 6.82
N ARG A 2 38.30 -26.83 5.52
CA ARG A 2 37.62 -26.03 4.46
C ARG A 2 36.14 -26.33 4.20
N LEU A 3 35.71 -27.58 4.36
CA LEU A 3 34.31 -27.99 4.12
C LEU A 3 33.32 -27.40 5.14
N GLU A 4 33.76 -27.17 6.38
CA GLU A 4 32.95 -26.55 7.44
C GLU A 4 32.76 -25.05 7.16
N GLU A 5 33.83 -24.36 6.73
CA GLU A 5 33.80 -22.94 6.34
C GLU A 5 32.86 -22.68 5.14
N LEU A 6 32.84 -23.58 4.15
CA LEU A 6 31.93 -23.49 2.99
C LEU A 6 30.46 -23.68 3.38
N ASN A 7 30.16 -24.64 4.26
CA ASN A 7 28.79 -24.92 4.72
C ASN A 7 28.26 -23.78 5.62
N GLU A 8 29.13 -23.19 6.44
CA GLU A 8 28.79 -22.04 7.27
C GLU A 8 28.61 -20.77 6.43
N TYR A 9 29.43 -20.55 5.40
CA TYR A 9 29.26 -19.48 4.42
C TYR A 9 27.94 -19.57 3.66
N GLU A 10 27.55 -20.76 3.18
CA GLU A 10 26.26 -20.94 2.50
C GLU A 10 25.07 -20.62 3.40
N LYS A 11 25.12 -21.01 4.68
CA LYS A 11 24.08 -20.68 5.66
C LYS A 11 24.00 -19.18 5.92
N ILE A 12 25.14 -18.51 6.08
CA ILE A 12 25.21 -17.06 6.29
C ILE A 12 24.68 -16.34 5.05
N SER A 13 25.08 -16.76 3.85
CA SER A 13 24.60 -16.21 2.58
C SER A 13 23.08 -16.34 2.44
N LEU A 14 22.52 -17.51 2.74
CA LEU A 14 21.07 -17.74 2.74
C LEU A 14 20.33 -16.87 3.77
N GLN A 15 20.90 -16.68 4.96
CA GLN A 15 20.32 -15.79 5.97
C GLN A 15 20.35 -14.32 5.53
N LEU A 16 21.45 -13.90 4.90
CA LEU A 16 21.62 -12.56 4.36
C LEU A 16 20.59 -12.29 3.26
N GLN A 17 20.46 -13.19 2.28
CA GLN A 17 19.47 -13.09 1.21
C GLN A 17 18.03 -13.03 1.75
N LYS A 18 17.71 -13.81 2.80
CA LYS A 18 16.41 -13.75 3.47
C LYS A 18 16.18 -12.41 4.18
N GLY A 19 17.23 -11.86 4.81
CA GLY A 19 17.19 -10.54 5.45
C GLY A 19 16.92 -9.43 4.44
N GLU A 20 17.68 -9.42 3.34
CA GLU A 20 17.55 -8.46 2.24
C GLU A 20 16.17 -8.54 1.59
N ALA A 21 15.67 -9.75 1.31
CA ALA A 21 14.33 -9.94 0.75
C ALA A 21 13.22 -9.38 1.66
N LYS A 22 13.35 -9.48 2.98
CA LYS A 22 12.40 -8.90 3.94
C LYS A 22 12.43 -7.37 3.90
N ILE A 23 13.62 -6.78 3.93
CA ILE A 23 13.82 -5.32 3.88
C ILE A 23 13.24 -4.77 2.58
N GLN A 24 13.54 -5.43 1.46
CA GLN A 24 13.05 -5.04 0.15
C GLN A 24 11.52 -5.10 0.09
N LYS A 25 10.91 -6.16 0.62
CA LYS A 25 9.45 -6.28 0.69
C LYS A 25 8.80 -5.17 1.52
N ILE A 26 9.39 -4.79 2.65
CA ILE A 26 8.88 -3.69 3.47
C ILE A 26 8.90 -2.36 2.69
N LYS A 27 10.01 -2.08 1.99
CA LYS A 27 10.14 -0.89 1.13
C LYS A 27 9.10 -0.89 0.02
N GLU A 28 8.92 -2.00 -0.68
CA GLU A 28 7.92 -2.12 -1.74
C GLU A 28 6.51 -1.84 -1.23
N ILE A 29 6.13 -2.44 -0.10
CA ILE A 29 4.79 -2.20 0.48
C ILE A 29 4.62 -0.72 0.84
N LYS A 30 5.64 -0.09 1.45
CA LYS A 30 5.61 1.34 1.77
C LYS A 30 5.37 2.20 0.53
N ASP A 31 6.07 1.91 -0.57
CA ASP A 31 5.91 2.62 -1.84
C ASP A 31 4.53 2.41 -2.46
N ILE A 32 4.00 1.19 -2.41
CA ILE A 32 2.68 0.86 -2.92
C ILE A 32 1.59 1.62 -2.15
N LEU A 33 1.68 1.62 -0.82
CA LEU A 33 0.75 2.35 0.04
C LEU A 33 0.82 3.85 -0.22
N SER A 34 2.03 4.41 -0.30
CA SER A 34 2.23 5.83 -0.62
C SER A 34 1.61 6.21 -1.98
N LYS A 35 1.87 5.41 -3.03
CA LYS A 35 1.28 5.60 -4.36
C LYS A 35 -0.24 5.45 -4.40
N LYS A 36 -0.83 4.63 -3.53
CA LYS A 36 -2.28 4.46 -3.44
C LYS A 36 -2.92 5.64 -2.71
N LEU A 37 -2.33 6.08 -1.60
CA LEU A 37 -2.83 7.18 -0.78
C LEU A 37 -2.70 8.53 -1.49
N SER A 38 -1.63 8.76 -2.26
CA SER A 38 -1.43 10.01 -3.02
C SER A 38 -2.46 10.26 -4.13
N ARG A 39 -3.34 9.29 -4.41
CA ARG A 39 -4.46 9.46 -5.36
C ARG A 39 -5.68 10.13 -4.75
N TYR A 40 -5.70 10.32 -3.44
CA TYR A 40 -6.85 10.87 -2.70
C TYR A 40 -6.40 12.09 -1.91
N ASP A 41 -7.22 13.14 -1.91
CA ASP A 41 -6.98 14.34 -1.08
C ASP A 41 -7.22 14.03 0.40
N ASP A 42 -8.25 13.22 0.68
CA ASP A 42 -8.54 12.72 2.03
C ASP A 42 -8.67 11.18 2.06
N PRO A 43 -7.56 10.47 2.28
CA PRO A 43 -7.56 9.01 2.29
C PRO A 43 -8.40 8.40 3.41
N TRP A 44 -8.63 9.09 4.53
CA TRP A 44 -9.36 8.53 5.67
C TRP A 44 -10.84 8.32 5.39
N TYR A 45 -11.40 9.06 4.44
CA TYR A 45 -12.81 8.95 4.06
C TYR A 45 -12.99 8.49 2.61
N GLN A 46 -12.07 8.82 1.70
CA GLN A 46 -12.25 8.60 0.27
C GLN A 46 -11.58 7.33 -0.29
N LEU A 47 -10.58 6.77 0.40
CA LEU A 47 -9.80 5.63 -0.09
C LEU A 47 -10.66 4.38 -0.35
N LYS A 48 -10.88 4.04 -1.62
CA LYS A 48 -11.59 2.82 -2.03
C LYS A 48 -10.63 1.68 -2.36
N ILE A 49 -10.94 0.49 -1.86
CA ILE A 49 -10.21 -0.75 -2.12
C ILE A 49 -11.05 -1.61 -3.06
N HIS A 50 -10.45 -2.09 -4.16
CA HIS A 50 -11.11 -3.04 -5.04
C HIS A 50 -10.99 -4.46 -4.49
N TYR A 51 -12.08 -4.96 -3.89
CA TYR A 51 -12.10 -6.27 -3.23
C TYR A 51 -12.22 -7.46 -4.19
N GLY A 52 -12.72 -7.24 -5.42
CA GLY A 52 -13.11 -8.32 -6.33
C GLY A 52 -14.05 -9.32 -5.65
N THR A 53 -13.74 -10.61 -5.74
CA THR A 53 -14.48 -11.70 -5.08
C THR A 53 -14.10 -11.92 -3.61
N ASN A 54 -13.11 -11.20 -3.08
CA ASN A 54 -12.48 -11.48 -1.78
C ASN A 54 -12.88 -10.51 -0.66
N LYS A 55 -14.01 -9.79 -0.77
CA LYS A 55 -14.45 -8.83 0.25
C LYS A 55 -14.57 -9.48 1.64
N GLY A 56 -15.00 -10.75 1.68
CA GLY A 56 -15.23 -11.49 2.93
C GLY A 56 -16.39 -10.87 3.74
N LYS A 57 -16.96 -11.63 4.68
CA LYS A 57 -18.08 -11.15 5.52
C LYS A 57 -17.63 -10.47 6.84
N GLY A 58 -16.33 -10.30 7.05
CA GLY A 58 -15.78 -9.91 8.35
C GLY A 58 -15.59 -8.41 8.52
N TYR A 59 -14.90 -7.76 7.60
CA TYR A 59 -14.46 -6.36 7.76
C TYR A 59 -15.28 -5.42 6.87
N THR A 60 -15.60 -4.24 7.39
CA THR A 60 -16.25 -3.18 6.61
C THR A 60 -15.23 -2.37 5.79
N GLU A 61 -15.73 -1.63 4.79
CA GLU A 61 -14.87 -0.74 3.99
C GLU A 61 -14.29 0.42 4.80
N GLU A 62 -14.91 0.78 5.92
CA GLU A 62 -14.42 1.80 6.83
C GLU A 62 -13.26 1.26 7.67
N GLU A 63 -13.41 0.06 8.22
CA GLU A 63 -12.35 -0.63 8.95
C GLU A 63 -11.11 -0.84 8.07
N ASP A 64 -11.27 -1.39 6.87
CA ASP A 64 -10.13 -1.66 5.98
C ASP A 64 -9.39 -0.39 5.56
N ARG A 65 -10.13 0.70 5.36
CA ARG A 65 -9.57 2.02 5.04
C ARG A 65 -8.74 2.55 6.18
N PHE A 66 -9.25 2.43 7.41
CA PHE A 66 -8.53 2.79 8.61
C PHE A 66 -7.27 1.93 8.78
N ILE A 67 -7.35 0.61 8.53
CA ILE A 67 -6.17 -0.28 8.56
C ILE A 67 -5.08 0.27 7.64
N ILE A 68 -5.40 0.54 6.38
CA ILE A 68 -4.40 0.95 5.39
C ILE A 68 -3.83 2.34 5.70
N CYS A 69 -4.68 3.31 6.05
CA CYS A 69 -4.23 4.66 6.39
C CYS A 69 -3.36 4.65 7.65
N MET A 70 -3.76 3.90 8.68
CA MET A 70 -3.04 3.83 9.94
C MET A 70 -1.74 3.03 9.80
N LEU A 71 -1.72 1.98 8.97
CA LEU A 71 -0.50 1.22 8.65
C LEU A 71 0.55 2.11 7.99
N HIS A 72 0.15 2.94 7.03
CA HIS A 72 1.04 3.93 6.41
C HIS A 72 1.53 4.99 7.42
N LYS A 73 0.66 5.45 8.32
CA LYS A 73 1.00 6.44 9.36
C LYS A 73 1.98 5.90 10.41
N ILE A 74 1.83 4.65 10.85
CA ILE A 74 2.71 4.03 11.85
C ILE A 74 4.07 3.65 11.23
N GLY A 75 4.06 3.21 9.96
CA GLY A 75 5.22 2.66 9.26
C GLY A 75 5.42 1.16 9.53
N LEU A 76 6.01 0.45 8.59
CA LEU A 76 6.20 -1.03 8.63
C LEU A 76 7.55 -1.47 9.21
N GLU A 77 8.37 -0.52 9.68
CA GLU A 77 9.75 -0.76 10.11
C GLU A 77 9.85 -1.18 11.59
N LYS A 78 8.75 -1.06 12.36
CA LYS A 78 8.72 -1.40 13.78
C LYS A 78 8.15 -2.81 14.00
N ASP A 79 8.57 -3.48 15.07
CA ASP A 79 8.07 -4.83 15.38
C ASP A 79 6.66 -4.81 16.02
N ASP A 80 6.25 -3.68 16.61
CA ASP A 80 4.99 -3.51 17.36
C ASP A 80 3.85 -2.89 16.53
N VAL A 81 3.98 -2.86 15.19
CA VAL A 81 3.07 -2.16 14.27
C VAL A 81 1.63 -2.60 14.42
N TYR A 82 1.38 -3.91 14.49
CA TYR A 82 0.02 -4.45 14.57
C TYR A 82 -0.60 -4.28 15.97
N GLU A 83 0.22 -4.22 17.02
CA GLU A 83 -0.26 -3.87 18.37
C GLU A 83 -0.63 -2.39 18.45
N ARG A 84 0.18 -1.50 17.86
CA ARG A 84 -0.15 -0.07 17.71
C ARG A 84 -1.42 0.14 16.89
N LEU A 85 -1.60 -0.62 15.80
CA LEU A 85 -2.82 -0.60 15.01
C LEU A 85 -4.03 -1.04 15.84
N ARG A 86 -3.88 -2.09 16.64
CA ARG A 86 -4.93 -2.54 17.56
C ARG A 86 -5.30 -1.46 18.57
N LEU A 87 -4.31 -0.80 19.16
CA LEU A 87 -4.55 0.31 20.09
C LEU A 87 -5.25 1.48 19.40
N ALA A 88 -4.87 1.78 18.16
CA ALA A 88 -5.49 2.83 17.34
C ALA A 88 -7.01 2.61 17.16
N PHE A 89 -7.43 1.38 16.92
CA PHE A 89 -8.86 1.03 16.85
C PHE A 89 -9.59 1.27 18.18
N ARG A 90 -8.93 1.02 19.31
CA ARG A 90 -9.55 1.20 20.64
C ARG A 90 -9.74 2.66 21.01
N VAL A 91 -8.82 3.53 20.61
CA VAL A 91 -8.85 4.97 20.95
C VAL A 91 -9.71 5.79 19.99
N THR A 92 -9.92 5.30 18.77
CA THR A 92 -10.66 6.05 17.73
C THR A 92 -12.17 6.01 18.03
N PRO A 93 -12.84 7.16 18.21
CA PRO A 93 -14.26 7.20 18.58
C PRO A 93 -15.20 6.53 17.57
N THR A 94 -14.84 6.55 16.28
CA THR A 94 -15.61 5.94 15.19
C THR A 94 -15.88 4.45 15.44
N PHE A 95 -14.92 3.74 16.02
CA PHE A 95 -15.03 2.29 16.32
C PHE A 95 -15.51 2.02 17.76
N ARG A 96 -16.08 3.01 18.46
CA ARG A 96 -16.48 2.86 19.88
C ARG A 96 -17.42 1.68 20.11
N MET A 97 -18.37 1.46 19.21
CA MET A 97 -19.38 0.39 19.31
C MET A 97 -19.06 -0.83 18.44
N ASP A 98 -17.94 -0.81 17.73
CA ASP A 98 -17.51 -1.92 16.90
C ASP A 98 -16.80 -2.98 17.76
N TRP A 99 -17.58 -3.93 18.26
CA TRP A 99 -17.08 -5.05 19.02
C TRP A 99 -16.28 -6.04 18.17
N PHE A 100 -16.60 -6.14 16.88
CA PHE A 100 -15.92 -7.04 15.96
C PHE A 100 -14.45 -6.64 15.83
N ILE A 101 -14.17 -5.40 15.47
CA ILE A 101 -12.79 -4.93 15.29
C ILE A 101 -12.01 -4.93 16.61
N LYS A 102 -12.67 -4.61 17.74
CA LYS A 102 -12.06 -4.64 19.08
C LYS A 102 -11.67 -6.04 19.52
N SER A 103 -12.43 -7.06 19.11
CA SER A 103 -12.14 -8.47 19.41
C SER A 103 -10.92 -9.00 18.66
N ARG A 104 -10.52 -8.40 17.54
CA ARG A 104 -9.41 -8.89 16.70
C ARG A 104 -8.08 -8.83 17.45
N SER A 105 -7.32 -9.91 17.36
CA SER A 105 -5.91 -9.97 17.75
C SER A 105 -5.03 -9.24 16.75
N SER A 106 -3.83 -8.84 17.17
CA SER A 106 -2.80 -8.31 16.27
C SER A 106 -2.48 -9.26 15.12
N SER A 107 -2.51 -10.58 15.38
CA SER A 107 -2.29 -11.60 14.36
C SER A 107 -3.38 -11.61 13.26
N GLU A 108 -4.65 -11.37 13.63
CA GLU A 108 -5.75 -11.30 12.67
C GLU A 108 -5.71 -10.00 11.88
N LEU A 109 -5.41 -8.88 12.54
CA LEU A 109 -5.19 -7.60 11.86
C LEU A 109 -4.02 -7.71 10.88
N ALA A 110 -2.93 -8.38 11.25
CA ALA A 110 -1.79 -8.61 10.36
C ALA A 110 -2.19 -9.43 9.11
N ARG A 111 -2.97 -10.50 9.28
CA ARG A 111 -3.51 -11.27 8.14
C ARG A 111 -4.38 -10.41 7.24
N ARG A 112 -5.29 -9.60 7.83
CA ARG A 112 -6.14 -8.70 7.05
C ARG A 112 -5.32 -7.66 6.29
N CYS A 113 -4.33 -7.04 6.92
CA CYS A 113 -3.38 -6.12 6.27
C CYS A 113 -2.72 -6.77 5.06
N GLY A 114 -2.21 -7.99 5.20
CA GLY A 114 -1.57 -8.73 4.10
C GLY A 114 -2.50 -8.93 2.90
N THR A 115 -3.76 -9.30 3.17
CA THR A 115 -4.78 -9.45 2.11
C THR A 115 -5.09 -8.11 1.43
N LEU A 116 -5.24 -7.03 2.18
CA LEU A 116 -5.51 -5.70 1.63
C LEU A 116 -4.34 -5.18 0.79
N ILE A 117 -3.10 -5.37 1.24
CA ILE A 117 -1.90 -5.02 0.48
C ILE A 117 -1.87 -5.77 -0.85
N LEU A 118 -2.17 -7.07 -0.84
CA LEU A 118 -2.20 -7.88 -2.07
C LEU A 118 -3.28 -7.39 -3.04
N MET A 119 -4.46 -7.01 -2.55
CA MET A 119 -5.52 -6.42 -3.38
C MET A 119 -5.08 -5.10 -4.01
N ILE A 120 -4.45 -4.22 -3.21
CA ILE A 120 -3.95 -2.92 -3.69
C ILE A 120 -2.81 -3.10 -4.70
N GLN A 121 -1.92 -4.06 -4.50
CA GLN A 121 -0.85 -4.41 -5.44
C GLN A 121 -1.42 -4.79 -6.80
N LYS A 122 -2.36 -5.74 -6.83
CA LYS A 122 -3.03 -6.17 -8.06
C LYS A 122 -3.75 -5.02 -8.75
N GLU A 123 -4.49 -4.21 -7.99
CA GLU A 123 -5.18 -3.03 -8.51
C GLU A 123 -4.20 -2.02 -9.13
N LEU A 124 -3.04 -1.80 -8.51
CA LEU A 124 -2.02 -0.89 -9.01
C LEU A 124 -1.40 -1.42 -10.31
N GLU A 125 -1.11 -2.73 -10.39
CA GLU A 125 -0.59 -3.38 -11.59
C GLU A 125 -1.57 -3.32 -12.77
N GLU A 126 -2.86 -3.59 -12.51
CA GLU A 126 -3.93 -3.49 -13.52
C GLU A 126 -4.06 -2.06 -14.05
N ASN A 127 -4.05 -1.06 -13.16
CA ASN A 127 -4.06 0.35 -13.56
C ASN A 127 -2.85 0.73 -14.43
N ILE A 128 -1.67 0.17 -14.15
CA ILE A 128 -0.47 0.42 -14.97
C ILE A 128 -0.61 -0.23 -16.35
N LYS A 129 -1.16 -1.44 -16.43
CA LYS A 129 -1.41 -2.13 -17.72
C LYS A 129 -2.41 -1.35 -18.58
N LEU A 130 -3.53 -0.94 -17.99
CA LEU A 130 -4.56 -0.16 -18.69
C LEU A 130 -4.03 1.19 -19.21
N LYS A 131 -3.19 1.88 -18.42
CA LYS A 131 -2.54 3.12 -18.89
C LYS A 131 -1.65 2.88 -20.11
N LYS A 132 -0.83 1.83 -20.09
CA LYS A 132 0.05 1.48 -21.22
C LYS A 132 -0.73 1.09 -22.47
N GLU A 133 -1.86 0.41 -22.32
CA GLU A 133 -2.73 0.04 -23.43
C GLU A 133 -3.40 1.28 -24.05
N ASN A 134 -3.94 2.17 -23.21
CA ASN A 134 -4.51 3.44 -23.67
C ASN A 134 -3.48 4.32 -24.38
N GLU A 135 -2.22 4.35 -23.93
CA GLU A 135 -1.13 5.10 -24.60
C GLU A 135 -0.76 4.54 -25.98
N LYS A 136 -1.00 3.24 -26.22
CA LYS A 136 -0.80 2.60 -27.52
C LYS A 136 -1.95 2.86 -28.50
N ILE A 137 -3.17 3.00 -27.98
CA ILE A 137 -4.39 3.23 -28.78
C ILE A 137 -4.57 4.71 -29.13
N LYS A 138 -4.06 5.64 -28.31
CA LYS A 138 -4.09 7.09 -28.60
C LYS A 138 -3.45 7.41 -29.95
N THR A 139 -4.25 7.95 -30.87
CA THR A 139 -3.80 8.45 -32.17
C THR A 139 -2.83 9.65 -31.99
N PRO A 140 -1.98 9.97 -33.00
CA PRO A 140 -1.03 11.08 -32.89
C PRO A 140 -1.69 12.42 -32.48
N ALA A 141 -2.90 12.68 -32.97
CA ALA A 141 -3.64 13.92 -32.70
C ALA A 141 -4.07 14.09 -31.23
N GLU A 142 -4.40 13.00 -30.52
CA GLU A 142 -4.78 13.07 -29.10
C GLU A 142 -3.57 13.29 -28.17
N LYS A 143 -2.38 12.85 -28.60
CA LYS A 143 -1.12 13.07 -27.86
C LYS A 143 -0.69 14.54 -27.92
N ASP A 144 -0.94 15.22 -29.05
CA ASP A 144 -0.63 16.64 -29.21
C ASP A 144 -1.54 17.55 -28.37
N LEU A 145 -2.82 17.20 -28.22
CA LEU A 145 -3.78 17.93 -27.38
C LEU A 145 -3.45 17.85 -25.87
N ASP A 146 -3.08 16.67 -25.37
CA ASP A 146 -2.65 16.50 -23.98
C ASP A 146 -1.34 17.27 -23.69
N ASN A 147 -0.41 17.27 -24.63
CA ASN A 147 0.87 17.96 -24.49
C ASN A 147 0.70 19.49 -24.51
N LEU A 148 -0.25 20.00 -25.30
CA LEU A 148 -0.63 21.41 -25.32
C LEU A 148 -1.31 21.84 -24.01
N SER A 149 -2.19 20.99 -23.47
CA SER A 149 -2.87 21.19 -22.18
C SER A 149 -1.86 21.27 -21.01
N LEU A 150 -0.88 20.37 -20.96
CA LEU A 150 0.19 20.37 -19.95
C LEU A 150 1.08 21.62 -20.04
N LYS A 151 1.45 22.05 -21.25
CA LYS A 151 2.17 23.32 -21.49
C LYS A 151 1.38 24.54 -21.03
N SER A 152 0.05 24.54 -21.20
CA SER A 152 -0.83 25.64 -20.79
C SER A 152 -1.00 25.75 -19.27
N ARG A 153 -0.93 24.63 -18.54
CA ARG A 153 -0.97 24.58 -17.07
C ARG A 153 0.35 25.02 -16.45
N SER A 154 1.48 24.64 -17.05
CA SER A 154 2.82 25.06 -16.58
C SER A 154 3.09 26.56 -16.77
N ARG A 155 2.45 27.23 -17.74
CA ARG A 155 2.56 28.70 -17.90
C ARG A 155 1.72 29.49 -16.91
N ARG A 156 0.67 28.89 -16.33
CA ARG A 156 -0.23 29.57 -15.38
C ARG A 156 0.31 29.65 -13.95
N SER A 157 1.38 28.91 -13.63
CA SER A 157 2.03 28.93 -12.30
C SER A 157 3.13 29.99 -12.15
N VAL A 158 3.32 30.87 -13.13
CA VAL A 158 4.26 32.00 -13.04
C VAL A 158 3.45 33.29 -12.94
N ILE A 159 2.90 33.55 -11.75
CA ILE A 159 2.53 34.90 -11.35
C ILE A 159 3.69 35.39 -10.44
N PRO A 160 4.58 36.27 -10.93
CA PRO A 160 5.60 36.89 -10.08
C PRO A 160 4.93 37.86 -9.08
N PRO A 161 5.62 38.22 -7.98
CA PRO A 161 5.02 38.81 -6.76
C PRO A 161 4.30 40.15 -6.97
#